data_AF-A0A7C6S8Q4-F1
#
_entry.id   AF-A0A7C6S8Q4-F1
#
_cell.length_a   1.000
_cell.length_b   1.000
_cell.length_c   1.000
_cell.angle_alpha   90.00
_cell.angle_beta   90.00
_cell.angle_gamma   90.00
#
_symmetry.space_group_name_H-M   'P 1'
#
loop_
_entity.id
_entity.type
_entity.pdbx_description
1 polymer ?
#
loop_
_entity_poly.entity_id
_entity_poly.type
_entity_poly.pdbx_seq_one_letter_code
_entity_poly.pdbx_strand_id
1 'polypeptide(L)'
;MTTAHWLYVIGVVVVIGTMLMRRNVVTPCIIFTFLIGWVYHGSIVKAVQTVFEASMAAAVELFSIFLIIGLMVAMLKAMSKTGADEMMISPLKGLLVSPTISYVVLALTTLVVALFFWPTPSIPLVGALLAPIAIQAGLPPLAAAMAIALAGQGMALAGDVIIQGAPKLTATAAAVPVELILYKAGILTVITGVIALTLGYWQMRPEIARFQREMKEKGGEILDVIGAGQVMGTQAEERVNAPGVA
;
A
#
# COMPACT_ATOMS: atom_id res chain seq x y z
N MET A 1 12.04 -13.96 35.46
CA MET A 1 11.10 -14.52 34.47
C MET A 1 10.06 -15.33 35.23
N THR A 2 8.79 -14.90 35.24
CA THR A 2 7.70 -15.59 35.98
C THR A 2 6.86 -16.46 35.04
N THR A 3 5.99 -17.31 35.59
CA THR A 3 5.00 -18.09 34.82
C THR A 3 4.14 -17.21 33.89
N ALA A 4 3.80 -16.00 34.32
CA ALA A 4 3.08 -15.02 33.50
C ALA A 4 3.87 -14.56 32.26
N HIS A 5 5.20 -14.48 32.34
CA HIS A 5 6.04 -14.11 31.18
C HIS A 5 6.01 -15.21 30.10
N TRP A 6 6.09 -16.47 30.50
CA TRP A 6 5.97 -17.58 29.54
C TRP A 6 4.59 -17.64 28.91
N LEU A 7 3.54 -17.38 29.69
CA LEU A 7 2.18 -17.36 29.19
C LEU A 7 1.96 -16.21 28.20
N TYR A 8 2.57 -15.05 28.44
CA TYR A 8 2.62 -13.96 27.47
C TYR A 8 3.33 -14.35 26.16
N VAL A 9 4.53 -14.94 26.24
CA VAL A 9 5.28 -15.36 25.04
C VAL A 9 4.49 -16.38 24.22
N ILE A 10 3.89 -17.38 24.87
CA ILE A 10 3.02 -18.36 24.19
C ILE A 10 1.83 -17.66 23.54
N GLY A 11 1.19 -16.73 24.25
CA GLY A 11 0.09 -15.93 23.72
C GLY A 11 0.47 -15.17 22.46
N VAL A 12 1.63 -14.51 22.45
CA VAL A 12 2.17 -13.80 21.28
C VAL A 12 2.39 -14.75 20.11
N VAL A 13 2.98 -15.94 20.34
CA VAL A 13 3.20 -16.93 19.28
C VAL A 13 1.86 -17.43 18.71
N VAL A 14 0.86 -17.69 19.55
CA VAL A 14 -0.48 -18.09 19.10
C VAL A 14 -1.16 -16.97 18.31
N VAL A 15 -1.05 -15.72 18.76
CA VAL A 15 -1.55 -14.55 18.05
C VAL A 15 -0.92 -14.43 16.65
N ILE A 16 0.41 -14.52 16.56
CA ILE A 16 1.12 -14.52 15.26
C ILE A 16 0.67 -15.70 14.38
N GLY A 17 0.56 -16.91 14.95
CA GLY A 17 0.07 -18.09 14.24
C GLY A 17 -1.34 -17.90 13.67
N THR A 18 -2.28 -17.36 14.47
CA THR A 18 -3.64 -17.06 13.99
C THR A 18 -3.67 -15.99 12.90
N MET A 19 -2.76 -14.99 12.99
CA MET A 19 -2.61 -13.97 11.95
C MET A 19 -2.12 -14.58 10.63
N LEU A 20 -1.15 -15.50 10.67
CA LEU A 20 -0.67 -16.24 9.49
C LEU A 20 -1.77 -17.10 8.86
N MET A 21 -2.61 -17.72 9.69
CA MET A 21 -3.79 -18.47 9.24
C MET A 21 -4.95 -17.58 8.77
N ARG A 22 -4.79 -16.25 8.77
CA ARG A 22 -5.83 -15.26 8.43
C ARG A 22 -7.12 -15.46 9.23
N ARG A 23 -7.01 -15.88 10.49
CA ARG A 23 -8.12 -16.10 11.43
C ARG A 23 -8.31 -14.90 12.37
N ASN A 24 -9.42 -14.87 13.10
CA ASN A 24 -9.70 -13.82 14.07
C ASN A 24 -8.71 -13.85 15.24
N VAL A 25 -7.94 -12.77 15.39
CA VAL A 25 -6.89 -12.60 16.42
C VAL A 25 -7.47 -12.17 17.78
N VAL A 26 -8.71 -11.66 17.80
CA VAL A 26 -9.33 -11.16 19.04
C VAL A 26 -9.53 -12.29 20.06
N THR A 27 -9.96 -13.47 19.61
CA THR A 27 -10.22 -14.62 20.48
C THR A 27 -8.98 -15.05 21.28
N PRO A 28 -7.81 -15.33 20.67
CA PRO A 28 -6.60 -15.67 21.43
C PRO A 28 -6.15 -14.51 22.32
N CYS A 29 -6.24 -13.24 21.87
CA CYS A 29 -5.87 -12.10 22.71
C CYS A 29 -6.68 -12.03 24.02
N ILE A 30 -8.01 -12.22 23.96
CA ILE A 30 -8.88 -12.20 25.15
C ILE A 30 -8.52 -13.36 26.08
N ILE A 31 -8.35 -14.57 25.54
CA ILE A 31 -8.03 -15.77 26.32
C ILE A 31 -6.69 -15.60 27.05
N PHE A 32 -5.63 -15.20 26.34
CA PHE A 32 -4.32 -15.06 26.96
C PHE A 32 -4.26 -13.88 27.94
N THR A 33 -4.95 -12.77 27.67
CA THR A 33 -5.05 -11.65 28.62
C THR A 33 -5.73 -12.10 29.92
N PHE A 34 -6.82 -12.86 29.81
CA PHE A 34 -7.50 -13.45 30.96
C PHE A 34 -6.59 -14.41 31.75
N LEU A 35 -5.91 -15.33 31.05
CA LEU A 35 -5.01 -16.30 31.68
C LEU A 35 -3.82 -15.62 32.39
N ILE A 36 -3.25 -14.56 31.82
CA ILE A 36 -2.21 -13.75 32.46
C ILE A 36 -2.77 -13.12 33.73
N GLY A 37 -3.94 -12.46 33.64
CA GLY A 37 -4.60 -11.83 34.79
C GLY A 37 -4.92 -12.82 35.92
N TRP A 38 -5.35 -14.04 35.57
CA TRP A 38 -5.58 -15.10 36.55
C TRP A 38 -4.28 -15.52 37.24
N VAL A 39 -3.25 -15.89 36.47
CA VAL A 39 -1.98 -16.34 37.05
C VAL A 39 -1.33 -15.25 37.92
N TYR A 40 -1.49 -13.98 37.53
CA TYR A 40 -0.92 -12.85 38.27
C TYR A 40 -1.68 -12.54 39.57
N HIS A 41 -3.01 -12.56 39.55
CA HIS A 41 -3.83 -12.15 40.71
C HIS A 41 -4.37 -13.30 41.56
N GLY A 42 -4.37 -14.54 41.07
CA GLY A 42 -4.95 -15.71 41.72
C GLY A 42 -6.47 -15.72 41.81
N SER A 43 -7.17 -14.78 41.18
CA SER A 43 -8.63 -14.61 41.26
C SER A 43 -9.26 -14.50 39.87
N ILE A 44 -10.30 -15.30 39.63
CA ILE A 44 -11.07 -15.29 38.37
C ILE A 44 -11.75 -13.93 38.16
N VAL A 45 -12.25 -13.29 39.22
CA VAL A 45 -12.91 -11.98 39.12
C VAL A 45 -11.92 -10.92 38.64
N LYS A 46 -10.71 -10.89 39.23
CA LYS A 46 -9.64 -9.97 38.81
C LYS A 46 -9.13 -10.27 37.40
N ALA A 47 -9.12 -11.54 36.99
CA ALA A 47 -8.74 -11.93 35.64
C ALA A 47 -9.70 -11.37 34.58
N VAL A 48 -11.02 -11.40 34.84
CA VAL A 48 -12.01 -10.75 33.96
C VAL A 48 -11.79 -9.24 33.93
N GLN A 49 -11.58 -8.60 35.09
CA GLN A 49 -11.30 -7.17 35.17
C GLN A 49 -10.06 -6.78 34.35
N THR A 50 -9.00 -7.60 34.38
CA THR A 50 -7.77 -7.38 33.62
C THR A 50 -8.04 -7.27 32.11
N VAL A 51 -8.98 -8.04 31.55
CA VAL A 51 -9.35 -7.96 30.12
C VAL A 51 -9.99 -6.60 29.78
N PHE A 52 -10.86 -6.10 30.65
CA PHE A 52 -11.49 -4.79 30.47
C PHE A 52 -10.48 -3.66 30.64
N GLU A 53 -9.63 -3.73 31.66
CA GLU A 53 -8.56 -2.76 31.89
C GLU A 53 -7.56 -2.72 30.73
N ALA A 54 -7.17 -3.88 30.19
CA ALA A 54 -6.32 -3.96 29.00
C ALA A 54 -6.98 -3.29 27.77
N SER A 55 -8.30 -3.46 27.61
CA SER A 55 -9.05 -2.81 26.53
C SER A 55 -9.11 -1.29 26.70
N MET A 56 -9.31 -0.81 27.93
CA MET A 56 -9.28 0.62 28.25
C MET A 56 -7.89 1.22 28.04
N ALA A 57 -6.84 0.53 28.48
CA ALA A 57 -5.46 0.94 28.26
C ALA A 57 -5.13 1.05 26.76
N ALA A 58 -5.50 0.03 25.98
CA ALA A 58 -5.32 0.05 24.52
C ALA A 58 -6.10 1.20 23.86
N ALA A 59 -7.32 1.48 24.31
CA ALA A 59 -8.10 2.60 23.80
C ALA A 59 -7.42 3.94 24.05
N VAL A 60 -6.90 4.18 25.26
CA VAL A 60 -6.21 5.43 25.61
C VAL A 60 -4.92 5.60 24.80
N GLU A 61 -4.09 4.57 24.70
CA GLU A 61 -2.82 4.63 23.96
C GLU A 61 -3.04 4.89 22.46
N LEU A 62 -4.00 4.18 21.85
CA LEU A 62 -4.27 4.29 20.41
C LEU A 62 -5.14 5.48 20.02
N PHE A 63 -5.85 6.11 20.95
CA PHE A 63 -6.75 7.23 20.66
C PHE A 63 -6.04 8.37 19.93
N SER A 64 -4.82 8.72 20.37
CA SER A 64 -4.03 9.77 19.74
C SER A 64 -3.73 9.48 18.27
N ILE A 65 -3.49 8.22 17.92
CA ILE A 65 -3.21 7.79 16.54
C ILE A 65 -4.49 7.79 15.70
N PHE A 66 -5.61 7.30 16.26
CA PHE A 66 -6.91 7.36 15.58
C PHE A 66 -7.34 8.79 15.27
N LEU A 67 -7.08 9.72 16.19
CA LEU A 67 -7.35 11.15 15.99
C LEU A 67 -6.52 11.71 14.81
N ILE A 68 -5.22 11.41 14.77
CA ILE A 68 -4.33 11.84 13.68
C ILE A 68 -4.81 11.26 12.35
N ILE A 69 -5.05 9.94 12.27
CA ILE A 69 -5.53 9.29 11.03
C ILE A 69 -6.87 9.90 10.59
N GLY A 70 -7.80 10.14 11.53
CA GLY A 70 -9.09 10.76 11.25
C GLY A 70 -8.95 12.16 10.63
N LEU A 71 -8.08 13.00 11.21
CA LEU A 71 -7.77 14.33 10.69
C LEU A 71 -7.14 14.26 9.30
N MET A 72 -6.17 13.34 9.09
CA MET A 72 -5.50 13.16 7.80
C MET A 72 -6.47 12.70 6.71
N VAL A 73 -7.37 11.76 7.03
CA VAL A 73 -8.41 11.31 6.11
C VAL A 73 -9.39 12.44 5.78
N ALA A 74 -9.76 13.27 6.77
CA ALA A 74 -10.62 14.43 6.53
C ALA A 74 -9.96 15.46 5.63
N MET A 75 -8.67 15.75 5.85
CA MET A 75 -7.87 16.65 5.00
C MET A 75 -7.78 16.13 3.56
N LEU A 76 -7.46 14.85 3.37
CA LEU A 76 -7.41 14.24 2.04
C LEU A 76 -8.75 14.27 1.33
N LYS A 77 -9.86 14.00 2.03
CA LYS A 77 -11.21 14.12 1.46
C LYS A 77 -11.53 15.57 1.06
N ALA A 78 -11.12 16.55 1.85
CA ALA A 78 -11.29 17.96 1.53
C ALA A 78 -10.47 18.35 0.28
N MET A 79 -9.20 17.92 0.20
CA MET A 79 -8.34 18.15 -0.97
C MET A 79 -8.92 17.50 -2.23
N SER A 80 -9.41 16.26 -2.12
CA SER A 80 -10.01 15.55 -3.25
C SER A 80 -11.27 16.24 -3.77
N LYS A 81 -12.10 16.79 -2.88
CA LYS A 81 -13.27 17.59 -3.28
C LYS A 81 -12.89 18.85 -4.06
N THR A 82 -11.70 19.42 -3.80
CA THR A 82 -11.19 20.59 -4.52
C THR A 82 -10.39 20.24 -5.78
N GLY A 83 -10.13 18.95 -6.06
CA GLY A 83 -9.24 18.50 -7.15
C GLY A 83 -7.77 18.83 -6.92
N ALA A 84 -7.39 19.25 -5.71
CA ALA A 84 -6.02 19.64 -5.38
C ALA A 84 -5.05 18.46 -5.39
N ASP A 85 -5.55 17.27 -5.03
CA ASP A 85 -4.82 16.00 -5.08
C ASP A 85 -4.46 15.61 -6.53
N GLU A 86 -5.38 15.81 -7.48
CA GLU A 86 -5.10 15.58 -8.90
C GLU A 86 -4.11 16.61 -9.45
N MET A 87 -4.29 17.90 -9.15
CA MET A 87 -3.37 18.95 -9.59
C MET A 87 -1.95 18.73 -9.05
N MET A 88 -1.82 18.26 -7.81
CA MET A 88 -0.54 17.95 -7.18
C MET A 88 0.21 16.83 -7.90
N ILE A 89 -0.51 15.83 -8.42
CA ILE A 89 0.07 14.63 -9.05
C ILE A 89 0.21 14.78 -10.57
N SER A 90 -0.54 15.71 -11.18
CA SER A 90 -0.49 16.04 -12.61
C SER A 90 0.91 16.16 -13.22
N PRO A 91 1.89 16.89 -12.64
CA PRO A 91 3.23 17.02 -13.24
C PRO A 91 3.99 15.68 -13.33
N LEU A 92 3.65 14.73 -12.47
CA LEU A 92 4.29 13.41 -12.46
C LEU A 92 3.81 12.54 -13.62
N LYS A 93 2.61 12.79 -14.16
CA LYS A 93 2.03 12.06 -15.29
C LYS A 93 2.96 12.06 -16.51
N GLY A 94 3.67 13.16 -16.75
CA GLY A 94 4.63 13.31 -17.86
C GLY A 94 5.92 12.50 -17.72
N LEU A 95 6.25 12.01 -16.52
CA LEU A 95 7.45 11.19 -16.28
C LEU A 95 7.22 9.71 -16.62
N LEU A 96 5.96 9.25 -16.72
CA LEU A 96 5.60 7.84 -16.97
C LEU A 96 5.70 7.50 -18.46
N VAL A 97 6.93 7.48 -18.99
CA VAL A 97 7.19 7.27 -20.42
C VAL A 97 7.62 5.84 -20.76
N SER A 98 8.14 5.08 -19.80
CA SER A 98 8.59 3.70 -20.01
C SER A 98 8.27 2.84 -18.79
N PRO A 99 8.14 1.50 -18.92
CA PRO A 99 7.74 0.66 -17.78
C PRO A 99 8.69 0.77 -16.59
N THR A 100 9.99 0.83 -16.86
CA THR A 100 11.02 0.96 -15.82
C THR A 100 10.91 2.28 -15.08
N ILE A 101 10.76 3.38 -15.81
CA ILE A 101 10.61 4.72 -15.21
C ILE A 101 9.28 4.78 -14.45
N SER A 102 8.21 4.26 -15.02
CA SER A 102 6.89 4.17 -14.38
C SER A 102 6.93 3.40 -13.06
N TYR A 103 7.66 2.28 -12.97
CA TYR A 103 7.83 1.53 -11.72
C TYR A 103 8.50 2.37 -10.63
N VAL A 104 9.59 3.06 -10.98
CA VAL A 104 10.35 3.89 -10.04
C VAL A 104 9.56 5.14 -9.63
N VAL A 105 8.93 5.82 -10.59
CA VAL A 105 8.10 7.01 -10.33
C VAL A 105 6.91 6.65 -9.45
N LEU A 106 6.23 5.52 -9.71
CA LEU A 106 5.16 5.04 -8.83
C LEU A 106 5.67 4.80 -7.42
N ALA A 107 6.76 4.05 -7.26
CA ALA A 107 7.32 3.76 -5.94
C ALA A 107 7.72 5.03 -5.18
N LEU A 108 8.46 5.96 -5.82
CA LEU A 108 8.88 7.21 -5.20
C LEU A 108 7.69 8.10 -4.85
N THR A 109 6.73 8.24 -5.76
CA THR A 109 5.53 9.05 -5.52
C THR A 109 4.71 8.46 -4.38
N THR A 110 4.47 7.15 -4.39
CA THR A 110 3.76 6.48 -3.30
C THR A 110 4.50 6.65 -1.98
N LEU A 111 5.83 6.50 -1.94
CA LEU A 111 6.62 6.69 -0.73
C LEU A 111 6.44 8.11 -0.18
N VAL A 112 6.63 9.13 -1.01
CA VAL A 112 6.52 10.54 -0.59
C VAL A 112 5.11 10.86 -0.14
N VAL A 113 4.10 10.54 -0.95
CA VAL A 113 2.71 10.83 -0.59
C VAL A 113 2.31 10.06 0.68
N ALA A 114 2.65 8.78 0.80
CA ALA A 114 2.31 7.97 1.97
C ALA A 114 3.00 8.43 3.26
N LEU A 115 4.21 8.99 3.17
CA LEU A 115 4.91 9.57 4.31
C LEU A 115 4.19 10.80 4.89
N PHE A 116 3.62 11.65 4.02
CA PHE A 116 2.92 12.87 4.46
C PHE A 116 1.44 12.65 4.76
N PHE A 117 0.77 11.80 3.98
CA PHE A 117 -0.69 11.67 3.98
C PHE A 117 -1.20 10.39 4.66
N TRP A 118 -0.33 9.66 5.36
CA TRP A 118 -0.57 8.31 5.89
C TRP A 118 -0.77 7.26 4.76
N PRO A 119 -0.20 6.05 4.86
CA PRO A 119 -0.26 5.07 3.77
C PRO A 119 -1.68 4.65 3.38
N THR A 120 -2.56 4.42 4.35
CA THR A 120 -3.92 3.88 4.12
C THR A 120 -4.76 4.73 3.14
N PRO A 121 -4.87 6.06 3.27
CA PRO A 121 -5.59 6.88 2.30
C PRO A 121 -4.75 7.30 1.08
N SER A 122 -3.42 7.31 1.17
CA SER A 122 -2.51 7.73 0.08
C SER A 122 -2.41 6.69 -1.06
N ILE A 123 -2.42 5.42 -0.70
CA ILE A 123 -2.26 4.31 -1.65
C ILE A 123 -3.40 4.29 -2.68
N PRO A 124 -4.69 4.37 -2.30
CA PRO A 124 -5.79 4.50 -3.26
C PRO A 124 -5.67 5.72 -4.19
N LEU A 125 -5.19 6.86 -3.67
CA LEU A 125 -5.02 8.08 -4.48
C LEU A 125 -4.00 7.87 -5.61
N VAL A 126 -2.80 7.38 -5.26
CA VAL A 126 -1.76 7.10 -6.27
C VAL A 126 -2.19 5.97 -7.20
N GLY A 127 -2.85 4.94 -6.66
CA GLY A 127 -3.39 3.83 -7.43
C GLY A 127 -4.46 4.25 -8.43
N ALA A 128 -5.35 5.18 -8.08
CA ALA A 128 -6.39 5.68 -8.97
C ALA A 128 -5.86 6.63 -10.05
N LEU A 129 -4.90 7.50 -9.70
CA LEU A 129 -4.46 8.58 -10.59
C LEU A 129 -3.24 8.23 -11.45
N LEU A 130 -2.24 7.51 -10.92
CA LEU A 130 -1.00 7.23 -11.63
C LEU A 130 -0.91 5.82 -12.20
N ALA A 131 -1.48 4.81 -11.52
CA ALA A 131 -1.36 3.43 -11.98
C ALA A 131 -1.95 3.22 -13.40
N PRO A 132 -3.12 3.78 -13.78
CA PRO A 132 -3.64 3.64 -15.13
C PRO A 132 -2.71 4.23 -16.20
N ILE A 133 -2.00 5.30 -15.88
CA ILE A 133 -1.05 5.97 -16.77
C ILE A 133 0.22 5.14 -16.90
N ALA A 134 0.72 4.59 -15.78
CA ALA A 134 1.84 3.66 -15.77
C ALA A 134 1.55 2.41 -16.63
N ILE A 135 0.33 1.90 -16.56
CA ILE A 135 -0.13 0.74 -17.33
C ILE A 135 -0.17 1.08 -18.82
N GLN A 136 -0.67 2.26 -19.19
CA GLN A 136 -0.63 2.75 -20.57
C GLN A 136 0.81 2.92 -21.11
N ALA A 137 1.76 3.25 -20.23
CA ALA A 137 3.19 3.30 -20.55
C ALA A 137 3.86 1.92 -20.66
N GLY A 138 3.11 0.82 -20.53
CA GLY A 138 3.58 -0.55 -20.72
C GLY A 138 4.02 -1.28 -19.45
N LEU A 139 3.71 -0.76 -18.25
CA LEU A 139 3.94 -1.47 -16.99
C LEU A 139 2.77 -2.43 -16.69
N PRO A 140 3.00 -3.72 -16.40
CA PRO A 140 1.92 -4.63 -16.00
C PRO A 140 1.20 -4.14 -14.74
N PRO A 141 -0.13 -4.30 -14.63
CA PRO A 141 -0.90 -3.90 -13.45
C PRO A 141 -0.35 -4.51 -12.15
N LEU A 142 0.16 -5.74 -12.20
CA LEU A 142 0.76 -6.41 -11.04
C LEU A 142 2.05 -5.71 -10.58
N ALA A 143 2.91 -5.30 -11.52
CA ALA A 143 4.14 -4.58 -11.19
C ALA A 143 3.84 -3.18 -10.63
N ALA A 144 2.81 -2.50 -11.14
CA ALA A 144 2.34 -1.23 -10.60
C ALA A 144 1.81 -1.39 -9.16
N ALA A 145 0.93 -2.38 -8.92
CA ALA A 145 0.41 -2.68 -7.59
C ALA A 145 1.53 -3.03 -6.59
N MET A 146 2.52 -3.81 -7.04
CA MET A 146 3.68 -4.17 -6.22
C MET A 146 4.54 -2.96 -5.86
N ALA A 147 4.84 -2.06 -6.82
CA ALA A 147 5.57 -0.83 -6.53
C ALA A 147 4.88 0.01 -5.45
N ILE A 148 3.56 0.20 -5.60
CA ILE A 148 2.73 0.96 -4.67
C ILE A 148 2.69 0.28 -3.29
N ALA A 149 2.48 -1.04 -3.24
CA ALA A 149 2.41 -1.78 -1.97
C ALA A 149 3.75 -1.75 -1.20
N LEU A 150 4.86 -2.01 -1.91
CA LEU A 150 6.20 -2.00 -1.30
C LEU A 150 6.58 -0.60 -0.80
N ALA A 151 6.31 0.45 -1.56
CA ALA A 151 6.62 1.81 -1.15
C ALA A 151 5.69 2.35 -0.05
N GLY A 152 4.39 2.08 -0.15
CA GLY A 152 3.39 2.61 0.78
C GLY A 152 3.30 1.80 2.08
N GLN A 153 2.83 0.55 1.99
CA GLN A 153 2.65 -0.31 3.17
C GLN A 153 3.95 -0.90 3.68
N GLY A 154 4.90 -1.19 2.78
CA GLY A 154 6.22 -1.66 3.17
C GLY A 154 7.05 -0.54 3.77
N MET A 155 7.49 0.41 2.93
CA MET A 155 8.50 1.37 3.32
C MET A 155 7.97 2.51 4.20
N ALA A 156 6.94 3.23 3.73
CA ALA A 156 6.43 4.41 4.41
C ALA A 156 5.85 4.06 5.79
N LEU A 157 5.05 2.98 5.88
CA LEU A 157 4.46 2.55 7.14
C LEU A 157 5.47 1.94 8.11
N ALA A 158 6.43 1.14 7.64
CA ALA A 158 7.39 0.49 8.54
C ALA A 158 8.37 1.49 9.19
N GLY A 159 8.71 2.57 8.48
CA GLY A 159 9.53 3.64 9.04
C GLY A 159 8.73 4.68 9.82
N ASP A 160 7.62 5.16 9.21
CA ASP A 160 6.73 6.19 9.75
C ASP A 160 7.49 7.37 10.39
N VAL A 161 8.46 7.91 9.64
CA VAL A 161 9.40 8.92 10.15
C VAL A 161 8.80 10.32 10.28
N ILE A 162 7.68 10.58 9.60
CA ILE A 162 7.00 11.89 9.59
C ILE A 162 5.82 11.92 10.56
N ILE A 163 4.91 10.94 10.51
CA ILE A 163 3.69 10.96 11.34
C ILE A 163 3.94 10.30 12.70
N GLN A 164 4.86 9.34 12.76
CA GLN A 164 5.41 8.76 13.99
C GLN A 164 4.38 8.06 14.88
N GLY A 165 3.31 7.53 14.30
CA GLY A 165 2.31 6.73 15.00
C GLY A 165 2.92 5.44 15.55
N ALA A 166 3.51 4.61 14.69
CA ALA A 166 4.09 3.32 15.10
C ALA A 166 5.38 3.45 15.94
N PRO A 167 6.33 4.35 15.59
CA PRO A 167 7.52 4.61 16.40
C PRO A 167 7.19 5.02 17.83
N LYS A 168 6.19 5.88 18.04
CA LYS A 168 5.78 6.33 19.38
C LYS A 168 5.29 5.17 20.25
N LEU A 169 4.41 4.30 19.73
CA LEU A 169 3.94 3.13 20.47
C LEU A 169 5.10 2.20 20.86
N THR A 170 6.00 1.96 19.92
CA THR A 170 7.15 1.07 20.12
C THR A 170 8.12 1.64 21.15
N ALA A 171 8.39 2.95 21.08
CA ALA A 171 9.26 3.64 22.00
C ALA A 171 8.70 3.65 23.44
N THR A 172 7.40 3.93 23.60
CA THR A 172 6.71 3.86 24.90
C THR A 172 6.79 2.46 25.49
N ALA A 173 6.52 1.42 24.70
CA ALA A 173 6.57 0.03 25.15
C ALA A 173 7.99 -0.41 25.55
N ALA A 174 9.02 0.10 24.84
CA ALA A 174 10.42 -0.20 25.12
C ALA A 174 11.06 0.74 26.16
N ALA A 175 10.33 1.75 26.66
CA ALA A 175 10.83 2.79 27.56
C ALA A 175 12.11 3.49 27.05
N VAL A 176 12.17 3.78 25.75
CA VAL A 176 13.30 4.48 25.11
C VAL A 176 12.84 5.77 24.42
N PRO A 177 13.76 6.71 24.14
CA PRO A 177 13.43 7.91 23.35
C PRO A 177 12.92 7.55 21.95
N VAL A 178 11.92 8.29 21.47
CA VAL A 178 11.29 8.05 20.15
C VAL A 178 12.30 8.25 19.03
N GLU A 179 13.23 9.20 19.19
CA GLU A 179 14.27 9.55 18.23
C GLU A 179 15.18 8.35 17.91
N LEU A 180 15.45 7.50 18.90
CA LEU A 180 16.27 6.30 18.74
C LEU A 180 15.57 5.27 17.85
N ILE A 181 14.25 5.10 18.03
CA ILE A 181 13.45 4.23 17.19
C ILE A 181 13.32 4.82 15.78
N LEU A 182 13.02 6.11 15.65
CA LEU A 182 12.88 6.78 14.36
C LEU A 182 14.14 6.67 13.50
N TYR A 183 15.31 6.92 14.08
CA TYR A 183 16.57 6.85 13.33
C TYR A 183 16.85 5.42 12.83
N LYS A 184 16.71 4.43 13.72
CA LYS A 184 16.97 3.02 13.38
C LYS A 184 15.94 2.45 12.41
N ALA A 185 14.65 2.69 12.65
CA ALA A 185 13.56 2.26 11.79
C ALA A 185 13.62 2.95 10.42
N GLY A 186 13.96 4.24 10.38
CA GLY A 186 14.16 5.02 9.16
C GLY A 186 15.26 4.42 8.27
N ILE A 187 16.44 4.15 8.84
CA ILE A 187 17.53 3.51 8.09
C ILE A 187 17.13 2.12 7.62
N LEU A 188 16.54 1.31 8.50
CA LEU A 188 16.15 -0.05 8.18
C LEU A 188 15.13 -0.09 7.04
N THR A 189 14.11 0.76 7.09
CA THR A 189 13.08 0.80 6.04
C THR A 189 13.63 1.24 4.69
N VAL A 190 14.59 2.16 4.67
CA VAL A 190 15.24 2.59 3.43
C VAL A 190 16.06 1.43 2.84
N ILE A 191 16.88 0.76 3.65
CA ILE A 191 17.70 -0.36 3.19
C ILE A 191 16.81 -1.50 2.69
N THR A 192 15.89 -1.97 3.52
CA THR A 192 14.98 -3.07 3.16
C THR A 192 14.09 -2.69 1.98
N GLY A 193 13.63 -1.46 1.92
CA GLY A 193 12.79 -0.93 0.86
C GLY A 193 13.49 -0.87 -0.49
N VAL A 194 14.72 -0.34 -0.54
CA VAL A 194 15.53 -0.31 -1.77
C VAL A 194 15.81 -1.73 -2.26
N ILE A 195 16.16 -2.65 -1.36
CA ILE A 195 16.36 -4.07 -1.71
C ILE A 195 15.05 -4.68 -2.23
N ALA A 196 13.92 -4.44 -1.56
CA ALA A 196 12.64 -5.02 -1.96
C ALA A 196 12.13 -4.46 -3.31
N LEU A 197 12.27 -3.16 -3.56
CA LEU A 197 11.89 -2.54 -4.84
C LEU A 197 12.79 -3.02 -5.99
N THR A 198 14.09 -3.15 -5.76
CA THR A 198 15.02 -3.66 -6.77
C THR A 198 14.76 -5.12 -7.11
N LEU A 199 14.59 -5.98 -6.09
CA LEU A 199 14.23 -7.39 -6.29
C LEU A 199 12.86 -7.55 -6.93
N GLY A 200 11.86 -6.78 -6.48
CA GLY A 200 10.52 -6.79 -7.05
C GLY A 200 10.55 -6.46 -8.54
N TYR A 201 11.21 -5.35 -8.92
CA TYR A 201 11.38 -5.00 -10.32
C TYR A 201 12.08 -6.10 -11.11
N TRP A 202 13.15 -6.69 -10.55
CA TRP A 202 13.89 -7.76 -11.22
C TRP A 202 13.02 -8.99 -11.48
N GLN A 203 12.21 -9.39 -10.50
CA GLN A 203 11.28 -10.52 -10.62
C GLN A 203 10.17 -10.26 -11.64
N MET A 204 9.75 -9.00 -11.81
CA MET A 204 8.71 -8.60 -12.78
C MET A 204 9.21 -8.36 -14.20
N ARG A 205 10.53 -8.31 -14.45
CA ARG A 205 11.09 -8.15 -15.80
C ARG A 205 10.49 -9.07 -16.88
N PRO A 206 10.37 -10.40 -16.66
CA PRO A 206 9.78 -11.27 -17.67
C PRO A 206 8.31 -10.93 -17.96
N GLU A 207 7.55 -10.55 -16.93
CA GLU A 207 6.15 -10.17 -17.07
C GLU A 207 5.98 -8.83 -17.77
N ILE A 208 6.86 -7.86 -17.49
CA ILE A 208 6.94 -6.58 -18.23
C ILE A 208 7.20 -6.83 -19.71
N ALA A 209 8.19 -7.66 -20.04
CA ALA A 209 8.53 -7.97 -21.42
C ALA A 209 7.36 -8.66 -22.16
N ARG A 210 6.65 -9.55 -21.48
CA ARG A 210 5.45 -10.21 -22.03
C ARG A 210 4.33 -9.22 -22.26
N PHE A 211 4.00 -8.39 -21.28
CA PHE A 211 2.93 -7.40 -21.37
C PHE A 211 3.16 -6.39 -22.51
N GLN A 212 4.40 -5.95 -22.71
CA GLN A 212 4.76 -5.07 -23.81
C GLN A 212 4.55 -5.71 -25.20
N ARG A 213 4.78 -7.02 -25.34
CA ARG A 213 4.50 -7.75 -26.59
C ARG A 213 3.01 -7.82 -26.85
N GLU A 214 2.23 -8.20 -25.85
CA GLU A 214 0.75 -8.26 -25.95
C GLU A 214 0.15 -6.90 -26.29
N MET A 215 0.68 -5.79 -25.74
CA MET A 215 0.25 -4.44 -26.13
C MET A 215 0.61 -4.08 -27.57
N LYS A 216 1.79 -4.48 -28.06
CA LYS A 216 2.19 -4.24 -29.46
C LYS A 216 1.35 -5.04 -30.44
N GLU A 217 1.06 -6.30 -30.13
CA GLU A 217 0.21 -7.18 -30.96
C GLU A 217 -1.20 -6.59 -31.09
N LYS A 218 -1.83 -6.23 -29.98
CA LYS A 218 -3.15 -5.58 -29.99
C LYS A 218 -3.15 -4.23 -30.71
N GLY A 219 -2.09 -3.43 -30.53
CA GLY A 219 -1.93 -2.16 -31.24
C GLY A 219 -1.80 -2.35 -32.76
N GLY A 220 -1.06 -3.38 -33.19
CA GLY A 220 -0.93 -3.78 -34.59
C GLY A 220 -2.26 -4.23 -35.20
N GLU A 221 -3.00 -5.09 -34.51
CA GLU A 221 -4.33 -5.53 -34.96
C GLU A 221 -5.30 -4.35 -35.13
N ILE A 222 -5.29 -3.38 -34.22
CA ILE A 222 -6.13 -2.19 -34.32
C ILE A 222 -5.73 -1.34 -35.54
N LEU A 223 -4.43 -1.16 -35.77
CA LEU A 223 -3.93 -0.40 -36.93
C LEU A 223 -4.27 -1.10 -38.26
N ASP A 224 -4.18 -2.43 -38.31
CA ASP A 224 -4.55 -3.22 -39.48
C ASP A 224 -6.06 -3.13 -39.77
N VAL A 225 -6.91 -3.15 -38.73
CA VAL A 225 -8.37 -2.96 -38.88
C VAL A 225 -8.71 -1.55 -39.35
N ILE A 226 -8.06 -0.52 -38.81
CA ILE A 226 -8.26 0.88 -39.25
C ILE A 226 -7.78 1.05 -40.69
N GLY A 227 -6.61 0.50 -41.04
CA GLY A 227 -6.07 0.51 -42.39
C GLY A 227 -7.00 -0.20 -43.39
N ALA A 228 -7.51 -1.38 -43.04
CA ALA A 228 -8.48 -2.10 -43.87
C ALA A 228 -9.80 -1.32 -44.03
N GLY A 229 -10.28 -0.66 -42.98
CA GLY A 229 -11.46 0.20 -43.03
C GLY A 229 -11.28 1.43 -43.91
N GLN A 230 -10.10 2.07 -43.88
CA GLN A 230 -9.77 3.19 -44.77
C GLN A 230 -9.70 2.73 -46.23
N VAL A 231 -9.03 1.60 -46.52
CA VAL A 231 -8.93 1.04 -47.88
C VAL A 231 -10.31 0.65 -48.44
N MET A 232 -11.18 0.04 -47.62
CA MET A 232 -12.56 -0.23 -48.02
C MET A 232 -13.39 1.03 -48.27
N GLY A 233 -13.21 2.08 -47.46
CA GLY A 233 -13.86 3.38 -47.67
C GLY A 233 -13.44 4.04 -48.98
N THR A 234 -12.14 4.03 -49.29
CA THR A 234 -11.61 4.59 -50.55
C THR A 234 -12.10 3.80 -51.76
N GLN A 235 -12.19 2.47 -51.68
CA GLN A 235 -12.75 1.65 -52.76
C GLN A 235 -14.27 1.79 -52.93
N ALA A 236 -15.00 2.11 -51.86
CA ALA A 236 -16.43 2.41 -51.94
C ALA A 236 -16.68 3.77 -52.61
N GLU A 237 -15.87 4.80 -52.29
CA GLU A 237 -15.92 6.10 -52.99
C GLU A 237 -15.55 5.98 -54.48
N GLU A 238 -14.52 5.19 -54.83
CA GLU A 238 -14.14 4.94 -56.23
C GLU A 238 -15.24 4.21 -57.02
N ARG A 239 -15.98 3.28 -56.39
CA ARG A 239 -17.10 2.58 -57.03
C ARG A 239 -18.34 3.46 -57.20
N VAL A 240 -18.59 4.38 -56.28
CA VAL A 240 -19.71 5.34 -56.38
C VAL A 240 -19.42 6.42 -57.42
N ASN A 241 -18.16 6.79 -57.63
CA ASN A 241 -17.74 7.81 -58.58
C ASN A 241 -17.28 7.25 -59.94
N ALA A 242 -17.42 5.93 -60.16
CA ALA A 242 -17.13 5.30 -61.43
C ALA A 242 -18.20 5.69 -62.48
N PRO A 243 -17.83 6.34 -63.60
CA PRO A 243 -18.78 6.72 -64.63
C PRO A 243 -19.26 5.46 -65.38
N GLY A 244 -20.45 4.97 -65.01
CA GLY A 244 -21.21 4.03 -65.84
C GLY A 244 -21.85 2.86 -65.08
N VAL A 245 -22.97 3.11 -64.40
CA VAL A 245 -24.10 2.17 -64.36
C VAL A 245 -25.40 3.00 -64.37
N ALA A 246 -26.01 3.11 -65.55
CA ALA A 246 -27.43 3.34 -65.76
C ALA A 246 -27.98 2.09 -66.46
#